data_AF-A0A3D4NC95-F1
#
_entry.id   AF-A0A3D4NC95-F1
#
_cell.length_a   1.000
_cell.length_b   1.000
_cell.length_c   1.000
_cell.angle_alpha   90.00
_cell.angle_beta   90.00
_cell.angle_gamma   90.00
#
_symmetry.space_group_name_H-M   'P 1'
#
loop_
_entity.id
_entity.type
_entity.pdbx_description
1 polymer ?
#
loop_
_entity_poly.entity_id
_entity_poly.type
_entity_poly.pdbx_seq_one_letter_code
_entity_poly.pdbx_strand_id
1 'polypeptide(L)' 'MLQLVEDGIGGRSPVRISVFHALANETAEELIGIALARFSPIECILSEISPVVGSHVGPGTVAIAYQAGG' A
#
# COMPACT_ATOMS: atom_id res chain seq x y z
N MET A 1 -0.39 -9.33 -4.87
CA MET A 1 -0.49 -7.87 -4.68
C MET A 1 0.82 -7.16 -5.03
N LEU A 2 1.91 -7.37 -4.29
CA LEU A 2 3.18 -6.64 -4.55
C LEU A 2 3.78 -6.87 -5.95
N GLN A 3 3.58 -8.05 -6.55
CA GLN A 3 4.00 -8.28 -7.93
C GLN A 3 3.29 -7.34 -8.92
N LEU A 4 1.97 -7.17 -8.76
CA LEU A 4 1.18 -6.25 -9.61
C LEU A 4 1.60 -4.79 -9.42
N VAL A 5 2.01 -4.43 -8.20
CA VAL A 5 2.59 -3.11 -7.91
C VAL A 5 3.93 -2.95 -8.62
N GLU A 6 4.80 -3.95 -8.58
CA GLU A 6 6.10 -3.91 -9.25
C GLU A 6 5.95 -3.80 -10.78
N ASP A 7 5.11 -4.64 -11.37
CA ASP A 7 4.80 -4.61 -12.81
C ASP A 7 4.21 -3.25 -13.19
N GLY A 8 3.35 -2.71 -12.32
CA GLY A 8 2.75 -1.39 -12.46
C GLY A 8 3.73 -0.23 -12.34
N ILE A 9 4.70 -0.29 -11.42
CA ILE A 9 5.78 0.70 -11.30
C ILE A 9 6.62 0.69 -12.58
N GLY A 10 6.98 -0.50 -13.08
CA GLY A 10 7.67 -0.66 -14.36
C GLY A 10 9.03 0.04 -14.40
N GLY A 11 9.77 0.02 -13.28
CA GLY A 11 11.08 0.67 -13.14
C GLY A 11 11.07 2.21 -13.10
N ARG A 12 9.89 2.85 -13.14
CA ARG A 12 9.78 4.31 -13.09
C ARG A 12 10.08 4.84 -11.70
N SER A 13 10.72 6.01 -11.66
CA SER A 13 11.04 6.74 -10.43
C SER A 13 10.63 8.21 -10.55
N PRO A 14 10.32 8.90 -9.43
CA PRO A 14 10.27 8.36 -8.07
C PRO A 14 9.03 7.47 -7.82
N VAL A 15 9.10 6.62 -6.80
CA VAL A 15 7.98 5.78 -6.34
C VAL A 15 7.45 6.34 -5.02
N ARG A 16 6.12 6.43 -4.89
CA ARG A 16 5.40 6.69 -3.63
C ARG A 16 4.42 5.56 -3.38
N ILE A 17 4.28 5.15 -2.12
CA ILE A 17 3.44 4.04 -1.72
C ILE A 17 2.49 4.46 -0.61
N SER A 18 1.27 3.93 -0.64
CA SER A 18 0.37 4.01 0.51
C SER A 18 -0.26 2.65 0.76
N VAL A 19 -0.26 2.23 2.02
CA VAL A 19 -0.94 1.03 2.50
C VAL A 19 -2.13 1.45 3.35
N PHE A 20 -3.27 0.82 3.11
CA PHE A 20 -4.51 1.07 3.84
C PHE A 20 -5.03 -0.21 4.48
N HIS A 21 -5.68 -0.11 5.64
CA HIS A 21 -6.27 -1.27 6.31
C HIS A 21 -7.66 -1.01 6.90
N ALA A 22 -8.53 -2.01 6.92
CA ALA A 22 -9.77 -2.01 7.69
C ALA A 22 -9.60 -2.92 8.90
N LEU A 23 -9.30 -2.35 10.08
CA LEU A 23 -9.05 -3.10 11.33
C LEU A 23 -8.02 -4.24 11.21
N ALA A 24 -6.99 -4.07 10.36
CA ALA A 24 -5.99 -5.10 10.05
C ALA A 24 -4.56 -4.52 10.12
N ASN A 25 -4.26 -3.84 11.23
CA ASN A 25 -3.05 -3.04 11.37
C ASN A 25 -1.75 -3.88 11.27
N GLU A 26 -1.64 -5.00 11.98
CA GLU A 26 -0.44 -5.88 11.92
C GLU A 26 -0.14 -6.34 10.48
N THR A 27 -1.15 -6.83 9.75
CA THR A 27 -0.97 -7.27 8.36
C THR A 27 -0.53 -6.12 7.44
N ALA A 28 -0.98 -4.90 7.74
CA ALA A 28 -0.61 -3.71 6.99
C ALA A 28 0.81 -3.23 7.30
N GLU A 29 1.26 -3.37 8.56
CA GLU A 29 2.64 -3.12 8.98
C GLU A 29 3.63 -4.12 8.36
N GLU A 30 3.25 -5.40 8.27
CA GLU A 30 4.05 -6.39 7.53
C GLU A 30 4.17 -6.02 6.05
N LEU A 31 3.05 -5.65 5.42
CA LEU A 31 3.02 -5.29 4.01
C LEU A 31 3.87 -4.05 3.72
N ILE A 32 3.78 -3.00 4.53
CA ILE A 32 4.53 -1.77 4.33
C ILE A 32 6.04 -2.02 4.52
N GLY A 33 6.43 -2.89 5.45
CA GLY A 33 7.82 -3.31 5.64
C GLY A 33 8.40 -3.97 4.38
N ILE A 34 7.65 -4.90 3.78
CA ILE A 34 8.07 -5.56 2.53
C ILE A 34 8.12 -4.55 1.38
N ALA A 35 7.14 -3.64 1.27
CA ALA A 35 7.08 -2.63 0.22
C ALA A 35 8.25 -1.62 0.30
N LEU A 36 8.62 -1.18 1.51
CA LEU A 36 9.77 -0.32 1.75
C LEU A 36 11.07 -0.96 1.26
N ALA A 37 11.30 -2.22 1.66
CA ALA A 37 12.50 -2.95 1.26
C ALA A 37 12.57 -3.21 -0.25
N ARG A 38 11.43 -3.52 -0.88
CA ARG A 38 11.36 -3.90 -2.30
C ARG A 38 11.44 -2.70 -3.25
N PHE A 39 10.85 -1.55 -2.88
CA PHE A 39 10.66 -0.43 -3.81
C PHE A 39 11.42 0.84 -3.44
N SER A 40 11.96 0.95 -2.23
CA SER A 40 12.66 2.15 -1.73
C SER A 40 11.92 3.47 -2.08
N PRO A 41 10.62 3.58 -1.74
CA PRO A 41 9.82 4.74 -2.12
C PRO A 41 10.31 6.00 -1.40
N ILE A 42 10.15 7.16 -2.04
CA ILE A 42 10.49 8.46 -1.44
C ILE A 42 9.44 8.93 -0.42
N GLU A 43 8.27 8.31 -0.42
CA GLU A 43 7.17 8.54 0.53
C GLU A 43 6.42 7.23 0.74
N CYS A 44 6.10 6.93 2.00
CA CYS A 44 5.32 5.76 2.37
C CYS A 44 4.34 6.11 3.48
N ILE A 45 3.05 5.93 3.24
CA ILE A 45 1.99 6.25 4.21
C ILE A 45 1.26 4.97 4.60
N LEU A 46 1.08 4.74 5.90
CA LEU A 46 0.17 3.75 6.45
C LEU A 46 -1.07 4.47 6.99
N SER A 47 -2.26 4.04 6.61
CA SER A 47 -3.50 4.67 7.09
C SER A 47 -4.63 3.66 7.27
N GLU A 48 -5.61 4.02 8.10
CA GLU A 48 -6.83 3.24 8.26
C GLU A 48 -7.87 3.63 7.19
N ILE A 49 -8.59 2.64 6.67
CA ILE A 49 -9.70 2.82 5.75
C ILE A 49 -10.87 3.46 6.51
N SER A 50 -11.38 4.57 5.97
CA SER A 50 -12.51 5.28 6.58
C SER A 50 -13.80 4.45 6.57
N PRO A 51 -14.77 4.74 7.45
CA PRO A 51 -16.00 3.95 7.58
C PRO A 51 -16.82 3.80 6.28
N VAL A 52 -16.79 4.79 5.39
CA VAL A 52 -17.53 4.75 4.11
C VAL A 52 -17.02 3.61 3.24
N VAL A 53 -15.70 3.52 3.04
CA VAL A 53 -15.09 2.44 2.25
C VAL A 53 -15.08 1.14 3.05
N GLY A 54 -14.79 1.21 4.35
CA GLY A 54 -14.73 0.07 5.26
C GLY A 54 -16.03 -0.74 5.28
N SER A 55 -17.18 -0.09 5.17
CA SER A 55 -18.51 -0.73 5.11
C SER A 55 -18.70 -1.63 3.88
N HIS A 56 -17.94 -1.40 2.79
CA HIS A 56 -18.02 -2.20 1.57
C HIS A 56 -17.03 -3.37 1.54
N VAL A 57 -15.84 -3.19 2.12
CA VAL A 57 -14.76 -4.20 2.06
C VAL A 57 -14.74 -5.13 3.27
N GLY A 58 -15.22 -4.65 4.42
CA GLY A 58 -15.23 -5.40 5.68
C GLY A 58 -13.88 -5.44 6.41
N PRO A 59 -13.89 -5.79 7.72
CA PRO A 59 -12.68 -5.94 8.53
C PRO A 59 -11.73 -7.00 7.96
N GLY A 60 -10.42 -6.82 8.19
CA GLY A 60 -9.38 -7.71 7.65
C GLY A 60 -8.85 -7.29 6.27
N THR A 61 -9.50 -6.32 5.61
CA THR A 61 -9.04 -5.83 4.31
C THR A 61 -7.75 -5.04 4.42
N VAL A 62 -6.80 -5.32 3.54
CA VAL A 62 -5.59 -4.52 3.31
C VAL A 62 -5.51 -4.14 1.84
N ALA A 63 -5.11 -2.90 1.55
CA ALA A 63 -4.93 -2.39 0.21
C ALA A 63 -3.58 -1.68 0.07
N ILE A 64 -3.07 -1.62 -1.15
CA ILE A 64 -1.87 -0.86 -1.51
C ILE A 64 -2.16 0.00 -2.73
N ALA A 65 -1.68 1.24 -2.70
CA ALA A 65 -1.64 2.15 -3.83
C ALA A 65 -0.19 2.56 -4.11
N TYR A 66 0.09 2.89 -5.36
CA TYR A 66 1.39 3.39 -5.77
C TYR A 66 1.24 4.54 -6.77
N GLN A 67 2.22 5.44 -6.75
CA GLN A 67 2.48 6.40 -7.81
C GLN A 67 3.92 6.19 -8.27
N ALA A 68 4.13 6.12 -9.59
CA ALA A 68 5.45 5.93 -10.18
C ALA A 68 5.68 6.94 -11.31
N GLY A 69 6.76 7.70 -11.22
CA GLY A 69 7.06 8.81 -12.12
C GLY A 69 6.70 10.18 -11.55
N GLY A 70 7.06 11.21 -12.32
CA GLY A 70 6.73 12.63 -12.06
C GLY A 70 5.35 13.01 -12.57
#